data_AF-A0A8C6YFD2-F1
#
_entry.id   AF-A0A8C6YFD2-F1
#
_cell.length_a   1.000
_cell.length_b   1.000
_cell.length_c   1.000
_cell.angle_alpha   90.00
_cell.angle_beta   90.00
_cell.angle_gamma   90.00
#
_symmetry.space_group_name_H-M   'P 1'
#
loop_
_entity.id
_entity.type
_entity.pdbx_description
1 polymer ?
#
loop_
_entity_poly.entity_id
_entity_poly.type
_entity_poly.pdbx_seq_one_letter_code
_entity_poly.pdbx_strand_id
1 'polypeptide(L)'
;FQAVPYYKNVPGGLHPGMAVYLNGTVPEVSNRFGVDFGFAKHEGFDLAFHFNPRFKESHELVINTFQSGRWGKQERYQNPFWKGEHFEVIFIVTEAEYQVGTLTEDPLGLQGDLMYVFRHRIPPQNVQFIQVAGDLELHSLNMMAAPVMVSVSY
;
A
#
# COMPACT_ATOMS: atom_id res chain seq x y z
N PHE A 1 3.25 6.10 -18.04
CA PHE A 1 2.64 6.58 -16.78
C PHE A 1 1.13 6.41 -16.86
N GLN A 2 0.50 6.00 -15.76
CA GLN A 2 -0.95 5.99 -15.57
C GLN A 2 -1.39 7.34 -15.00
N ALA A 3 -2.59 7.80 -15.36
CA ALA A 3 -3.13 9.04 -14.79
C ALA A 3 -3.49 8.85 -13.30
N VAL A 4 -3.13 9.83 -12.46
CA VAL A 4 -3.42 9.85 -11.03
C VAL A 4 -4.49 10.94 -10.75
N PRO A 5 -5.58 10.64 -10.01
CA PRO A 5 -5.84 9.40 -9.28
C PRO A 5 -6.17 8.22 -10.21
N TYR A 6 -5.55 7.08 -9.93
CA TYR A 6 -5.77 5.82 -10.64
C TYR A 6 -6.69 4.91 -9.83
N TYR A 7 -7.60 4.22 -10.51
CA TYR A 7 -8.53 3.27 -9.90
C TYR A 7 -8.42 1.90 -10.56
N LYS A 8 -8.27 0.86 -9.73
CA LYS A 8 -8.35 -0.54 -10.13
C LYS A 8 -9.55 -1.18 -9.46
N ASN A 9 -10.50 -1.68 -10.25
CA ASN A 9 -11.60 -2.50 -9.71
C ASN A 9 -11.08 -3.86 -9.25
N VAL A 10 -11.66 -4.35 -8.15
CA VAL A 10 -11.40 -5.65 -7.54
C VAL A 10 -12.72 -6.43 -7.45
N PRO A 11 -13.24 -6.98 -8.56
CA PRO A 11 -14.47 -7.76 -8.52
C PRO A 11 -14.30 -9.00 -7.65
N GLY A 12 -15.21 -9.19 -6.69
CA GLY A 12 -15.19 -10.35 -5.81
C GLY A 12 -14.26 -10.25 -4.60
N GLY A 13 -13.62 -9.10 -4.37
CA GLY A 13 -12.80 -8.88 -3.17
C GLY A 13 -11.35 -9.35 -3.31
N LEU A 14 -10.54 -8.99 -2.32
CA LEU A 14 -9.22 -9.58 -2.14
C LEU A 14 -9.30 -10.83 -1.26
N HIS A 15 -8.46 -11.82 -1.58
CA HIS A 15 -8.43 -13.10 -0.87
C HIS A 15 -7.00 -13.43 -0.42
N PRO A 16 -6.85 -14.20 0.67
CA PRO A 16 -5.57 -14.76 1.07
C PRO A 16 -4.86 -15.45 -0.11
N GLY A 17 -3.56 -15.18 -0.25
CA GLY A 17 -2.76 -15.65 -1.38
C GLY A 17 -2.83 -14.75 -2.63
N MET A 18 -3.53 -13.61 -2.57
CA MET A 18 -3.42 -12.55 -3.59
C MET A 18 -2.33 -11.54 -3.21
N ALA A 19 -1.78 -10.87 -4.21
CA ALA A 19 -0.90 -9.74 -4.03
C ALA A 19 -1.25 -8.59 -4.98
N VAL A 20 -1.01 -7.36 -4.51
CA VAL A 20 -1.04 -6.14 -5.31
C VAL A 20 0.38 -5.63 -5.42
N TYR A 21 0.91 -5.55 -6.63
CA TYR A 21 2.21 -5.00 -6.92
C TYR A 21 2.05 -3.62 -7.58
N LEU A 22 2.80 -2.64 -7.11
CA LEU A 22 2.79 -1.28 -7.61
C LEU A 22 4.23 -0.80 -7.80
N ASN A 23 4.49 -0.13 -8.92
CA ASN A 23 5.74 0.56 -9.16
C ASN A 23 5.51 1.97 -9.73
N GLY A 24 6.47 2.84 -9.48
CA GLY A 24 6.39 4.24 -9.85
C GLY A 24 7.61 5.01 -9.38
N THR A 25 7.54 6.33 -9.52
CA THR A 25 8.57 7.26 -9.07
C THR A 25 7.95 8.30 -8.15
N VAL A 26 8.65 8.67 -7.08
CA VAL A 26 8.26 9.79 -6.23
C VAL A 26 8.89 11.07 -6.80
N PRO A 27 8.12 12.08 -7.20
CA PRO A 27 8.68 13.35 -7.64
C PRO A 27 9.55 14.03 -6.58
N GLU A 28 10.54 14.82 -7.01
CA GLU A 28 11.41 15.63 -6.13
C GLU A 28 10.62 16.54 -5.17
N VAL A 29 9.52 17.10 -5.66
CA VAL A 29 8.61 17.94 -4.87
C VAL A 29 7.37 17.14 -4.50
N SER A 30 7.50 16.34 -3.43
CA SER A 30 6.40 15.51 -2.92
C SER A 30 6.10 15.79 -1.44
N ASN A 31 4.81 15.84 -1.11
CA ASN A 31 4.31 15.87 0.26
C ASN A 31 3.96 14.46 0.72
N ARG A 32 3.13 13.75 -0.05
CA ARG A 32 2.65 12.39 0.27
C ARG A 32 1.96 11.75 -0.94
N PHE A 33 1.90 10.42 -0.95
CA PHE A 33 0.97 9.68 -1.79
C PHE A 33 0.18 8.64 -0.97
N GLY A 34 -0.89 8.12 -1.53
CA GLY A 34 -1.78 7.15 -0.90
C GLY A 34 -2.09 5.97 -1.82
N VAL A 35 -2.11 4.77 -1.25
CA VAL A 35 -2.68 3.56 -1.85
C VAL A 35 -3.81 3.08 -0.94
N ASP A 36 -5.02 3.13 -1.46
CA ASP A 36 -6.26 2.98 -0.70
C ASP A 36 -7.05 1.76 -1.17
N PHE A 37 -7.26 0.82 -0.26
CA PHE A 37 -8.03 -0.40 -0.47
C PHE A 37 -9.44 -0.16 0.05
N GLY A 38 -10.34 0.23 -0.86
CA GLY A 38 -11.64 0.79 -0.53
C GLY A 38 -12.82 -0.03 -1.01
N PHE A 39 -13.99 0.28 -0.45
CA PHE A 39 -15.27 -0.25 -0.89
C PHE A 39 -16.39 0.75 -0.65
N ALA A 40 -17.39 0.72 -1.53
CA ALA A 40 -18.52 1.61 -1.42
C ALA A 40 -19.49 1.14 -0.32
N LYS A 41 -20.12 2.11 0.34
CA LYS A 41 -21.32 1.94 1.17
C LYS A 41 -22.42 2.85 0.63
N HIS A 42 -23.65 2.65 1.11
CA HIS A 42 -24.82 3.41 0.66
C HIS A 42 -24.61 4.93 0.58
N GLU A 43 -23.83 5.52 1.50
CA GLU A 43 -23.54 6.97 1.52
C GLU A 43 -22.05 7.28 1.71
N GLY A 44 -21.16 6.65 0.94
CA GLY A 44 -19.74 7.00 0.92
C GLY A 44 -18.83 5.81 0.67
N PHE A 45 -17.63 5.84 1.29
CA PHE A 45 -16.65 4.77 1.20
C PHE A 45 -16.01 4.50 2.56
N ASP A 46 -15.63 3.25 2.75
CA ASP A 46 -14.74 2.82 3.82
C ASP A 46 -13.40 2.39 3.17
N LEU A 47 -12.30 2.57 3.89
CA LEU A 47 -10.97 2.09 3.50
C LEU A 47 -10.56 0.98 4.45
N ALA A 48 -10.53 -0.26 3.98
CA ALA A 48 -10.02 -1.39 4.73
C ALA A 48 -8.55 -1.16 5.12
N PHE A 49 -7.78 -0.62 4.18
CA PHE A 49 -6.37 -0.31 4.36
C PHE A 49 -6.01 0.97 3.59
N HIS A 50 -5.46 1.94 4.30
CA HIS A 50 -4.91 3.19 3.80
C HIS A 50 -3.41 3.15 4.02
N PHE A 51 -2.63 3.12 2.94
CA PHE A 51 -1.17 3.16 2.97
C PHE A 51 -0.68 4.52 2.51
N ASN A 52 -0.05 5.30 3.42
CA ASN A 52 0.24 6.70 3.16
C ASN A 52 1.66 7.11 3.56
N PRO A 53 2.63 6.93 2.65
CA PRO A 53 3.95 7.54 2.74
C PRO A 53 3.87 9.06 2.77
N ARG A 54 4.57 9.67 3.72
CA ARG A 54 4.67 11.12 3.91
C ARG A 54 6.14 11.52 3.89
N PHE A 55 6.45 12.55 3.13
CA PHE A 55 7.82 13.01 2.93
C PHE A 55 8.08 14.38 3.56
N LYS A 56 7.02 15.13 3.87
CA LYS A 56 7.13 16.44 4.53
C LYS A 56 7.10 16.26 6.05
N GLU A 57 7.89 17.06 6.75
CA GLU A 57 8.00 17.15 8.23
C GLU A 57 8.63 15.94 8.92
N SER A 58 8.09 14.72 8.76
CA SER A 58 8.47 13.55 9.59
C SER A 58 9.07 12.37 8.83
N HIS A 59 9.05 12.37 7.49
CA HIS A 59 9.51 11.25 6.64
C HIS A 59 9.03 9.88 7.17
N GLU A 60 7.72 9.68 7.22
CA GLU A 60 7.10 8.52 7.86
C GLU A 60 6.07 7.84 6.95
N LEU A 61 5.91 6.54 7.13
CA LEU A 61 4.80 5.79 6.58
C LEU A 61 3.70 5.74 7.63
N VAL A 62 2.50 6.22 7.29
CA VAL A 62 1.30 6.05 8.11
C VAL A 62 0.37 5.05 7.45
N ILE A 63 -0.08 4.06 8.24
CA ILE A 63 -1.10 3.12 7.80
C ILE A 63 -2.30 3.11 8.75
N ASN A 64 -3.50 2.96 8.19
CA ASN A 64 -4.73 2.98 8.96
C ASN A 64 -5.92 2.34 8.22
N THR A 65 -7.07 2.35 8.88
CA THR A 65 -8.40 2.06 8.32
C THR A 65 -9.27 3.30 8.48
N PHE A 66 -10.11 3.60 7.49
CA PHE A 66 -11.17 4.59 7.58
C PHE A 66 -12.51 3.88 7.53
N GLN A 67 -13.33 4.01 8.56
CA GLN A 67 -14.60 3.30 8.66
C GLN A 67 -15.68 4.20 9.24
N SER A 68 -16.84 4.24 8.58
CA SER A 68 -18.03 4.98 9.02
C SER A 68 -17.72 6.45 9.35
N GLY A 69 -16.97 7.09 8.45
CA GLY A 69 -16.62 8.51 8.56
C GLY A 69 -15.47 8.82 9.53
N ARG A 70 -14.78 7.82 10.09
CA ARG A 70 -13.73 8.03 11.10
C ARG A 70 -12.46 7.23 10.79
N TRP A 71 -11.32 7.85 11.09
CA TRP A 71 -10.04 7.16 11.11
C TRP A 71 -9.90 6.29 12.36
N GLY A 72 -9.37 5.08 12.19
CA GLY A 72 -8.95 4.22 13.30
C GLY A 72 -7.64 4.68 13.95
N LYS A 73 -7.05 3.81 14.76
CA LYS A 73 -5.73 4.02 15.36
C LYS A 73 -4.64 3.97 14.27
N GLN A 74 -3.85 5.03 14.13
CA GLN A 74 -2.74 5.05 13.19
C GLN A 74 -1.61 4.12 13.65
N GLU A 75 -1.01 3.40 12.70
CA GLU A 75 0.27 2.73 12.87
C GLU A 75 1.31 3.49 12.02
N ARG A 76 2.50 3.69 12.58
CA ARG A 76 3.54 4.58 12.02
C ARG A 76 4.84 3.80 11.91
N TYR A 77 5.49 3.95 10.78
CA TYR A 77 6.74 3.28 10.47
C TYR A 77 7.70 4.23 9.76
N GLN A 78 8.96 3.84 9.64
CA GLN A 78 9.91 4.50 8.77
C GLN A 78 9.42 4.42 7.32
N ASN A 79 9.42 5.54 6.60
CA ASN A 79 9.09 5.58 5.18
C ASN A 79 10.25 4.96 4.38
N PRO A 80 10.02 3.92 3.57
CA PRO A 80 11.08 3.33 2.75
C PRO A 80 11.28 4.07 1.41
N PHE A 81 10.40 5.01 1.07
CA PHE A 81 10.44 5.70 -0.21
C PHE A 81 11.14 7.05 -0.09
N TRP A 82 11.86 7.42 -1.14
CA TRP A 82 12.61 8.66 -1.22
C TRP A 82 12.17 9.51 -2.41
N LYS A 83 12.25 10.83 -2.25
CA LYS A 83 11.94 11.79 -3.33
C LYS A 83 12.99 11.65 -4.43
N GLY A 84 12.56 11.76 -5.68
CA GLY A 84 13.41 11.55 -6.86
C GLY A 84 13.61 10.08 -7.24
N GLU A 85 13.25 9.13 -6.37
CA GLU A 85 13.58 7.72 -6.54
C GLU A 85 12.43 6.91 -7.14
N HIS A 86 12.81 5.89 -7.90
CA HIS A 86 11.92 4.80 -8.29
C HIS A 86 11.63 3.91 -7.08
N PHE A 87 10.42 3.35 -7.01
CA PHE A 87 10.04 2.40 -5.98
C PHE A 87 9.21 1.26 -6.53
N GLU A 88 9.28 0.13 -5.81
CA GLU A 88 8.46 -1.05 -6.02
C GLU A 88 7.94 -1.51 -4.66
N VAL A 89 6.62 -1.72 -4.58
CA VAL A 89 5.96 -2.17 -3.36
C VAL A 89 4.97 -3.29 -3.69
N ILE A 90 4.98 -4.33 -2.86
CA ILE A 90 4.03 -5.43 -2.94
C ILE A 90 3.20 -5.50 -1.64
N PHE A 91 1.89 -5.64 -1.79
CA PHE A 91 0.93 -5.85 -0.72
C PHE A 91 0.40 -7.27 -0.82
N ILE A 92 0.85 -8.16 0.06
CA ILE A 92 0.45 -9.56 0.12
C ILE A 92 -0.72 -9.68 1.09
N VAL A 93 -1.80 -10.29 0.61
CA VAL A 93 -2.99 -10.56 1.41
C VAL A 93 -2.85 -11.95 2.02
N THR A 94 -2.87 -12.01 3.36
CA THR A 94 -2.91 -13.27 4.11
C THR A 94 -4.26 -13.40 4.81
N GLU A 95 -4.47 -14.51 5.52
CA GLU A 95 -5.67 -14.72 6.36
C GLU A 95 -5.82 -13.66 7.46
N ALA A 96 -4.71 -13.20 8.03
CA ALA A 96 -4.73 -12.33 9.22
C ALA A 96 -4.43 -10.85 8.93
N GLU A 97 -3.70 -10.56 7.85
CA GLU A 97 -3.06 -9.27 7.65
C GLU A 97 -2.68 -8.98 6.20
N TYR A 98 -2.44 -7.70 5.91
CA TYR A 98 -1.67 -7.26 4.77
C TYR A 98 -0.19 -7.22 5.15
N GLN A 99 0.65 -7.91 4.39
CA GLN A 99 2.11 -7.81 4.48
C GLN A 99 2.61 -6.90 3.36
N VAL A 100 3.44 -5.92 3.66
CA VAL A 100 3.93 -4.93 2.71
C VAL A 100 5.43 -5.05 2.60
N GLY A 101 5.93 -5.41 1.41
CA GLY A 101 7.35 -5.48 1.12
C GLY A 101 7.75 -4.43 0.10
N THR A 102 8.91 -3.82 0.28
CA THR A 102 9.58 -3.01 -0.75
C THR A 102 10.63 -3.84 -1.47
N LEU A 103 10.65 -3.77 -2.80
CA LEU A 103 11.51 -4.62 -3.63
C LEU A 103 12.73 -3.90 -4.22
N THR A 104 12.82 -2.58 -4.03
CA THR A 104 14.00 -1.81 -4.40
C THR A 104 15.08 -1.95 -3.33
N GLU A 105 16.35 -2.03 -3.74
CA GLU A 105 17.47 -1.99 -2.81
C GLU A 105 17.42 -0.68 -2.01
N ASP A 106 17.58 -0.77 -0.69
CA ASP A 106 17.73 0.40 0.16
C ASP A 106 19.00 1.16 -0.26
N PRO A 107 18.91 2.45 -0.65
CA PRO A 107 20.09 3.25 -0.97
C PRO A 107 21.07 3.39 0.21
N LEU A 108 20.65 3.09 1.45
CA LEU A 108 21.51 3.06 2.63
C LEU A 108 22.08 1.66 2.95
N GLY A 109 21.73 0.62 2.20
CA GLY A 109 22.19 -0.76 2.42
C GLY A 109 21.73 -1.38 3.74
N LEU A 110 20.72 -0.78 4.40
CA LEU A 110 20.13 -1.22 5.65
C LEU A 110 18.86 -2.03 5.33
N GLN A 111 19.05 -3.32 5.08
CA GLN A 111 18.03 -4.36 5.00
C GLN A 111 17.24 -4.48 3.68
N GLY A 112 17.54 -5.56 2.96
CA GLY A 112 16.51 -6.24 2.17
C GLY A 112 15.44 -6.80 3.12
N ASP A 113 14.19 -6.77 2.68
CA ASP A 113 13.00 -7.29 3.38
C ASP A 113 12.43 -6.45 4.54
N LEU A 114 12.35 -5.11 4.41
CA LEU A 114 11.44 -4.33 5.27
C LEU A 114 9.99 -4.76 4.99
N MET A 115 9.47 -5.59 5.89
CA MET A 115 8.13 -6.14 5.89
C MET A 115 7.27 -5.39 6.90
N TYR A 116 6.36 -4.53 6.43
CA TYR A 116 5.33 -3.93 7.29
C TYR A 116 4.14 -4.86 7.36
N VAL A 117 3.53 -4.95 8.54
CA VAL A 117 2.40 -5.83 8.79
C VAL A 117 1.22 -5.01 9.27
N PHE A 118 0.08 -5.12 8.60
CA PHE A 118 -1.17 -4.48 9.00
C PHE A 118 -2.27 -5.52 9.16
N ARG A 119 -2.62 -5.83 10.42
CA ARG A 119 -3.69 -6.78 10.72
C ARG A 119 -5.03 -6.30 10.18
N HIS A 120 -5.80 -7.22 9.59
CA HIS A 120 -7.09 -6.92 9.03
C HIS A 120 -8.03 -6.36 10.10
N ARG A 121 -8.43 -5.09 9.93
CA ARG A 121 -9.50 -4.47 10.73
C ARG A 121 -10.86 -4.57 10.04
N ILE A 122 -10.84 -4.75 8.72
CA ILE A 122 -11.99 -5.03 7.86
C ILE A 122 -11.59 -6.22 6.98
N PRO A 123 -12.49 -7.19 6.74
CA PRO A 123 -12.19 -8.34 5.88
C PRO A 123 -11.72 -7.89 4.49
N PRO A 124 -10.60 -8.43 3.96
CA PRO A 124 -10.07 -8.06 2.64
C PRO A 124 -11.05 -8.37 1.50
N GLN A 125 -11.97 -9.31 1.70
CA GLN A 125 -13.01 -9.66 0.73
C GLN A 125 -14.00 -8.51 0.49
N ASN A 126 -14.06 -7.54 1.40
CA ASN A 126 -14.91 -6.36 1.20
C ASN A 126 -14.31 -5.37 0.20
N VAL A 127 -13.00 -5.40 -0.06
CA VAL A 127 -12.31 -4.44 -0.94
C VAL A 127 -12.83 -4.54 -2.37
N GLN A 128 -13.40 -3.47 -2.89
CA GLN A 128 -13.97 -3.43 -4.25
C GLN A 128 -13.10 -2.65 -5.23
N PHE A 129 -12.22 -1.79 -4.73
CA PHE A 129 -11.30 -1.02 -5.55
C PHE A 129 -10.00 -0.74 -4.81
N ILE A 130 -8.94 -0.50 -5.59
CA ILE A 130 -7.69 0.08 -5.13
C ILE A 130 -7.54 1.43 -5.82
N GLN A 131 -7.39 2.49 -5.03
CA GLN A 131 -7.12 3.83 -5.52
C GLN A 131 -5.67 4.20 -5.23
N VAL A 132 -5.00 4.81 -6.20
CA VAL A 132 -3.68 5.41 -6.03
C VAL A 132 -3.79 6.90 -6.29
N ALA A 133 -3.37 7.73 -5.33
CA ALA A 133 -3.54 9.19 -5.39
C ALA A 133 -2.38 9.93 -4.71
N GLY A 134 -2.23 11.23 -5.01
CA GLY A 134 -1.20 12.10 -4.43
C GLY A 134 0.05 12.20 -5.28
N ASP A 135 1.16 12.55 -4.64
CA ASP A 135 2.40 12.96 -5.32
C ASP A 135 3.23 11.72 -5.70
N LEU A 136 2.86 11.08 -6.81
CA LEU A 136 3.64 10.01 -7.45
C LEU A 136 3.43 10.00 -8.96
N GLU A 137 4.41 9.47 -9.69
CA GLU A 137 4.27 9.04 -11.07
C GLU A 137 4.00 7.53 -11.08
N LEU A 138 2.74 7.14 -11.31
CA LEU A 138 2.37 5.73 -11.33
C LEU A 138 2.81 5.08 -12.65
N HIS A 139 3.67 4.07 -12.58
CA HIS A 139 4.10 3.31 -13.75
C HIS A 139 3.12 2.15 -14.01
N SER A 140 2.87 1.32 -12.99
CA SER A 140 1.93 0.21 -13.08
C SER A 140 1.33 -0.19 -11.73
N LEU A 141 0.14 -0.81 -11.78
CA LEU A 141 -0.48 -1.53 -10.67
C LEU A 141 -1.02 -2.86 -11.22
N ASN A 142 -0.52 -3.96 -10.67
CA ASN A 142 -0.86 -5.31 -11.09
C ASN A 142 -1.36 -6.14 -9.91
N MET A 143 -2.34 -6.99 -10.15
CA MET A 143 -2.80 -8.00 -9.20
C MET A 143 -2.31 -9.37 -9.66
N MET A 144 -1.83 -10.18 -8.73
CA MET A 144 -1.26 -11.49 -9.01
C MET A 144 -1.49 -12.47 -7.86
N ALA A 145 -1.21 -13.75 -8.09
CA ALA A 145 -1.04 -14.69 -6.99
C ALA A 145 0.20 -14.25 -6.18
N ALA A 146 0.09 -14.29 -4.85
CA ALA A 146 1.20 -13.97 -3.98
C ALA A 146 2.37 -14.93 -4.26
N PRO A 147 3.60 -14.41 -4.38
CA PRO A 147 4.77 -15.27 -4.47
C PRO A 147 4.83 -16.14 -3.21
N VAL A 148 5.21 -17.40 -3.37
CA VAL A 148 5.54 -18.25 -2.23
C VAL A 148 6.76 -17.61 -1.56
N MET A 149 6.56 -16.90 -0.45
CA MET A 149 7.67 -16.41 0.34
C MET A 149 8.34 -17.62 0.98
N VAL A 150 9.39 -18.11 0.33
CA VAL A 150 10.26 -19.11 0.94
C VAL A 150 10.96 -18.38 2.08
N SER A 151 10.55 -18.66 3.31
CA SER A 151 11.30 -18.23 4.49
C SER A 151 12.70 -18.84 4.37
N VAL A 152 13.68 -18.05 3.97
CA VAL A 152 15.07 -18.44 4.12
C VAL A 152 15.37 -18.26 5.59
N SER A 153 15.27 -19.34 6.35
CA SER A 153 15.77 -19.39 7.72
C SER A 153 17.28 -19.16 7.65
N TYR A 154 17.76 -18.03 8.19
CA TYR A 154 19.17 -17.86 8.53
C TYR A 154 19.45 -18.47 9.90
#